data_AF-A0A1Q7YAF6-F1
#
_entry.id   AF-A0A1Q7YAF6-F1
#
_cell.length_a   1.000
_cell.length_b   1.000
_cell.length_c   1.000
_cell.angle_alpha   90.00
_cell.angle_beta   90.00
_cell.angle_gamma   90.00
#
_symmetry.space_group_name_H-M   'P 1'
#
loop_
_entity.id
_entity.type
_entity.pdbx_description
1 polymer ?
#
loop_
_entity_poly.entity_id
_entity_poly.type
_entity_poly.pdbx_seq_one_letter_code
_entity_poly.pdbx_strand_id
1 'polypeptide(L)'
;MNYKSMARLTAVAVIFMQLLIACGGLSSKQKTAAGDALKALRKIEAATQVGVNYQQYGQLVIDAKAQVNEASSALPDGELKKELNATMEAYADAGQAWSTKVSSFPLKPDTEPGATLMRKYNLKTHSFKAGSTELVWLSEDDARQAAWGAAAAHLLAAQKLLDQ
;
A
#
# COMPACT_ATOMS: atom_id res chain seq x y z
N MET A 1 48.99 -29.45 -3.15
CA MET A 1 48.30 -28.16 -3.33
C MET A 1 46.80 -28.43 -3.31
N ASN A 2 46.11 -28.03 -2.24
CA ASN A 2 44.81 -28.60 -1.85
C ASN A 2 43.65 -27.67 -2.30
N TYR A 3 42.90 -28.08 -3.31
CA TYR A 3 41.88 -27.28 -4.01
C TYR A 3 40.75 -26.76 -3.10
N LYS A 4 40.54 -27.39 -1.94
CA LYS A 4 39.51 -27.01 -0.95
C LYS A 4 39.79 -25.69 -0.21
N SER A 5 41.04 -25.22 -0.20
CA SER A 5 41.40 -23.97 0.52
C SER A 5 41.18 -22.70 -0.31
N MET A 6 41.19 -22.79 -1.65
CA MET A 6 40.97 -21.63 -2.53
C MET A 6 39.47 -21.26 -2.63
N ALA A 7 38.58 -22.25 -2.56
CA ALA A 7 37.13 -22.02 -2.63
C ALA A 7 36.55 -21.30 -1.40
N ARG A 8 37.24 -21.33 -0.26
CA ARG A 8 36.81 -20.62 0.96
C ARG A 8 37.26 -19.16 1.01
N LEU A 9 38.30 -18.80 0.28
CA LEU A 9 38.82 -17.43 0.23
C LEU A 9 38.08 -16.55 -0.78
N THR A 10 37.57 -17.12 -1.88
CA THR A 10 36.77 -16.39 -2.87
C THR A 10 35.34 -16.10 -2.41
N ALA A 11 34.75 -16.94 -1.55
CA ALA A 11 33.39 -16.72 -1.05
C ALA A 11 33.28 -15.53 -0.08
N VAL A 12 34.32 -15.23 0.70
CA VAL A 12 34.28 -14.15 1.71
C VAL A 12 34.44 -12.76 1.08
N ALA A 13 35.19 -12.66 -0.03
CA ALA A 13 35.39 -11.39 -0.73
C ALA A 13 34.15 -10.91 -1.52
N VAL A 14 33.31 -11.82 -2.01
CA VAL A 14 32.09 -11.47 -2.76
C VAL A 14 30.95 -11.02 -1.83
N ILE A 15 30.90 -11.56 -0.60
CA ILE A 15 29.85 -11.22 0.39
C ILE A 15 30.06 -9.81 0.97
N PHE A 16 31.30 -9.32 1.05
CA PHE A 16 31.57 -7.96 1.55
C PHE A 16 31.32 -6.84 0.52
N MET A 17 31.26 -7.15 -0.78
CA MET A 17 31.04 -6.14 -1.82
C MET A 17 29.56 -5.81 -2.04
N GLN A 18 28.64 -6.57 -1.44
CA GLN A 18 27.20 -6.30 -1.51
C GLN A 18 26.67 -5.43 -0.35
N LEU A 19 27.51 -5.06 0.62
CA LEU A 19 27.11 -4.34 1.83
C LEU A 19 27.55 -2.86 1.87
N LEU A 20 28.12 -2.34 0.78
CA LEU A 20 28.65 -0.96 0.73
C LEU A 20 27.80 0.04 -0.08
N ILE A 21 26.57 -0.31 -0.46
CA ILE A 21 25.64 0.61 -1.15
C ILE A 21 24.48 0.98 -0.22
N ALA A 22 24.76 1.69 0.87
CA ALA A 22 23.70 2.22 1.73
C ALA A 22 23.96 3.65 2.27
N CYS A 23 24.92 4.38 1.69
CA CYS A 23 25.15 5.79 2.04
C CYS A 23 25.15 6.74 0.83
N GLY A 24 24.66 6.31 -0.33
CA GLY A 24 24.38 7.20 -1.45
C GLY A 24 22.94 7.68 -1.36
N GLY A 25 22.71 8.97 -1.13
CA GLY A 25 21.36 9.56 -1.22
C GLY A 25 20.71 9.30 -2.59
N LEU A 26 19.39 9.41 -2.66
CA LEU A 26 18.63 9.19 -3.90
C LEU A 26 19.16 10.07 -5.03
N SER A 27 19.31 9.50 -6.23
CA SER A 27 19.61 10.26 -7.44
C SER A 27 18.47 11.24 -7.77
N SER A 28 18.76 12.26 -8.57
CA SER A 28 17.73 13.23 -9.01
C SER A 28 16.53 12.53 -9.66
N LYS A 29 16.76 11.52 -10.50
CA LYS A 29 15.69 10.76 -11.16
C LYS A 29 14.79 10.03 -10.15
N GLN A 30 15.40 9.43 -9.13
CA GLN A 30 14.68 8.74 -8.07
C GLN A 30 13.86 9.70 -7.20
N LYS A 31 14.42 10.87 -6.86
CA LYS A 31 13.70 11.91 -6.12
C LYS A 31 12.51 12.43 -6.91
N THR A 32 12.67 12.67 -8.20
CA THR A 32 11.57 13.08 -9.09
C THR A 32 10.46 12.02 -9.12
N ALA A 33 10.80 10.75 -9.41
CA ALA A 33 9.80 9.69 -9.49
C ALA A 33 9.06 9.49 -8.15
N ALA A 34 9.77 9.53 -7.02
CA ALA A 34 9.15 9.46 -5.69
C ALA A 34 8.25 10.68 -5.42
N GLY A 35 8.69 11.88 -5.80
CA GLY A 35 7.91 13.11 -5.67
C GLY A 35 6.62 13.10 -6.48
N ASP A 36 6.66 12.59 -7.71
CA ASP A 36 5.48 12.46 -8.57
C ASP A 36 4.48 11.44 -8.02
N ALA A 37 4.97 10.31 -7.50
CA ALA A 37 4.14 9.33 -6.79
C ALA A 37 3.48 9.93 -5.55
N LEU A 38 4.23 10.62 -4.67
CA LEU A 38 3.68 11.30 -3.49
C LEU A 38 2.63 12.34 -3.87
N LYS A 39 2.88 13.13 -4.91
CA LYS A 39 1.94 14.14 -5.41
C LYS A 39 0.64 13.49 -5.88
N ALA A 40 0.71 12.35 -6.57
CA ALA A 40 -0.48 11.63 -7.01
C ALA A 40 -1.26 11.03 -5.83
N LEU A 41 -0.57 10.41 -4.87
CA LEU A 41 -1.19 9.86 -3.65
C LEU A 41 -1.87 10.94 -2.80
N ARG A 42 -1.27 12.13 -2.67
CA ARG A 42 -1.88 13.30 -2.00
C ARG A 42 -3.13 13.81 -2.67
N LYS A 43 -3.25 13.67 -3.98
CA LYS A 43 -4.51 14.04 -4.67
C LYS A 43 -5.65 13.15 -4.24
N ILE A 44 -5.40 11.85 -4.03
CA ILE A 44 -6.41 10.95 -3.47
C ILE A 44 -6.77 11.41 -2.05
N GLU A 45 -5.77 11.64 -1.19
CA GLU A 45 -5.98 12.11 0.19
C GLU A 45 -6.88 13.36 0.23
N ALA A 46 -6.52 14.39 -0.52
CA ALA A 46 -7.27 15.64 -0.60
C ALA A 46 -8.71 15.43 -1.11
N ALA A 47 -8.89 14.59 -2.14
CA ALA A 47 -10.22 14.27 -2.67
C ALA A 47 -11.09 13.55 -1.62
N THR A 48 -10.52 12.63 -0.85
CA THR A 48 -11.26 11.91 0.20
C THR A 48 -11.66 12.81 1.37
N GLN A 49 -10.89 13.85 1.68
CA GLN A 49 -11.21 14.83 2.72
C GLN A 49 -12.34 15.79 2.31
N VAL A 50 -12.41 16.18 1.03
CA VAL A 50 -13.46 17.08 0.51
C VAL A 50 -14.76 16.33 0.21
N GLY A 51 -14.64 15.05 -0.14
CA GLY A 51 -15.74 14.24 -0.64
C GLY A 51 -15.55 13.95 -2.12
N VAL A 52 -15.58 12.66 -2.45
CA VAL A 52 -15.33 12.14 -3.78
C VAL A 52 -16.36 11.06 -4.07
N ASN A 53 -16.83 10.94 -5.30
CA ASN A 53 -17.68 9.81 -5.68
C ASN A 53 -16.84 8.61 -6.13
N TYR A 54 -17.47 7.44 -6.23
CA TYR A 54 -16.76 6.19 -6.54
C TYR A 54 -16.02 6.23 -7.89
N GLN A 55 -16.61 6.85 -8.93
CA GLN A 55 -15.98 6.95 -10.24
C GLN A 55 -14.74 7.86 -10.23
N GLN A 56 -14.85 9.02 -9.60
CA GLN A 56 -13.73 9.95 -9.42
C GLN A 56 -12.61 9.31 -8.59
N TYR A 57 -12.99 8.60 -7.52
CA TYR A 57 -12.06 7.86 -6.68
C TYR A 57 -11.30 6.81 -7.49
N GLY A 58 -12.02 6.01 -8.28
CA GLY A 58 -11.43 5.00 -9.16
C GLY A 58 -10.41 5.58 -10.13
N GLN A 59 -10.73 6.71 -10.77
CA GLN A 59 -9.79 7.39 -11.67
C GLN A 59 -8.52 7.86 -10.93
N LEU A 60 -8.68 8.48 -9.75
CA LEU A 60 -7.55 8.95 -8.95
C LEU A 60 -6.64 7.78 -8.51
N VAL A 61 -7.22 6.65 -8.15
CA VAL A 61 -6.49 5.42 -7.79
C VAL A 61 -5.71 4.86 -8.98
N ILE A 62 -6.31 4.84 -10.17
CA ILE A 62 -5.63 4.40 -11.42
C ILE A 62 -4.44 5.31 -11.73
N ASP A 63 -4.65 6.62 -11.71
CA ASP A 63 -3.61 7.61 -12.04
C ASP A 63 -2.46 7.53 -11.03
N ALA A 64 -2.75 7.43 -9.73
CA ALA A 64 -1.73 7.28 -8.71
C ALA A 64 -0.97 5.96 -8.83
N LYS A 65 -1.65 4.86 -9.19
CA LYS A 65 -1.01 3.56 -9.36
C LYS A 65 0.03 3.59 -10.46
N ALA A 66 -0.23 4.30 -11.56
CA ALA A 66 0.75 4.50 -12.63
C ALA A 66 2.02 5.16 -12.11
N GLN A 67 1.89 6.26 -11.34
CA GLN A 67 3.03 6.99 -10.78
C GLN A 67 3.80 6.17 -9.72
N VAL A 68 3.09 5.42 -8.86
CA VAL A 68 3.71 4.56 -7.86
C VAL A 68 4.46 3.39 -8.52
N ASN A 69 3.96 2.84 -9.62
CA ASN A 69 4.66 1.80 -10.36
C ASN A 69 5.95 2.32 -11.01
N GLU A 70 5.93 3.54 -11.56
CA GLU A 70 7.11 4.20 -12.09
C GLU A 70 8.16 4.44 -10.99
N ALA A 71 7.73 5.01 -9.86
CA ALA A 71 8.59 5.19 -8.69
C ALA A 71 9.17 3.87 -8.19
N SER A 72 8.36 2.82 -8.09
CA SER A 72 8.80 1.50 -7.63
C SER A 72 9.83 0.85 -8.56
N SER A 73 9.78 1.16 -9.85
CA SER A 73 10.75 0.67 -10.84
C SER A 73 12.06 1.44 -10.80
N ALA A 74 12.03 2.72 -10.39
CA ALA A 74 13.21 3.58 -10.31
C ALA A 74 13.93 3.51 -8.94
N LEU A 75 13.17 3.30 -7.86
CA LEU A 75 13.69 3.29 -6.50
C LEU A 75 14.37 1.94 -6.17
N PRO A 76 15.48 1.97 -5.40
CA PRO A 76 16.02 0.76 -4.81
C PRO A 76 15.01 0.20 -3.79
N ASP A 77 15.18 -1.08 -3.45
CA ASP A 77 14.42 -1.64 -2.34
C ASP A 77 14.80 -0.95 -1.03
N GLY A 78 13.78 -0.60 -0.24
CA GLY A 78 13.95 0.17 0.98
C GLY A 78 12.63 0.77 1.46
N GLU A 79 12.68 1.45 2.61
CA GLU A 79 11.47 1.94 3.30
C GLU A 79 10.68 2.93 2.44
N LEU A 80 11.31 3.84 1.69
CA LEU A 80 10.56 4.80 0.86
C LEU A 80 9.66 4.09 -0.18
N LYS A 81 10.23 3.12 -0.90
CA LYS A 81 9.49 2.33 -1.90
C LYS A 81 8.37 1.51 -1.23
N LYS A 82 8.65 0.94 -0.06
CA LYS A 82 7.66 0.18 0.73
C LYS A 82 6.50 1.07 1.18
N GLU A 83 6.76 2.25 1.73
CA GLU A 83 5.72 3.17 2.21
C GLU A 83 4.86 3.72 1.05
N LEU A 84 5.45 4.02 -0.12
CA LEU A 84 4.70 4.40 -1.31
C LEU A 84 3.76 3.29 -1.78
N ASN A 85 4.26 2.04 -1.82
CA ASN A 85 3.45 0.89 -2.20
C ASN A 85 2.35 0.58 -1.19
N ALA A 86 2.65 0.65 0.10
CA ALA A 86 1.66 0.45 1.17
C ALA A 86 0.56 1.52 1.15
N THR A 87 0.91 2.78 0.89
CA THR A 87 -0.07 3.86 0.68
C THR A 87 -1.02 3.52 -0.49
N MET A 88 -0.45 3.10 -1.62
CA MET A 88 -1.22 2.76 -2.81
C MET A 88 -2.12 1.53 -2.61
N GLU A 89 -1.60 0.51 -1.92
CA GLU A 89 -2.36 -0.68 -1.56
C GLU A 89 -3.55 -0.34 -0.66
N ALA A 90 -3.35 0.51 0.35
CA ALA A 90 -4.42 0.95 1.22
C ALA A 90 -5.53 1.73 0.46
N TYR A 91 -5.16 2.57 -0.51
CA TYR A 91 -6.17 3.20 -1.38
C TYR A 91 -6.89 2.19 -2.30
N ALA A 92 -6.22 1.15 -2.77
CA ALA A 92 -6.85 0.08 -3.54
C ALA A 92 -7.85 -0.72 -2.68
N ASP A 93 -7.48 -1.05 -1.44
CA ASP A 93 -8.35 -1.73 -0.46
C ASP A 93 -9.62 -0.92 -0.17
N ALA A 94 -9.48 0.39 0.03
CA ALA A 94 -10.63 1.29 0.16
C ALA A 94 -11.55 1.26 -1.07
N GLY A 95 -10.99 1.14 -2.28
CA GLY A 95 -11.76 0.96 -3.51
C GLY A 95 -12.51 -0.37 -3.55
N GLN A 96 -11.88 -1.46 -3.10
CA GLN A 96 -12.52 -2.78 -3.00
C GLN A 96 -13.70 -2.75 -2.04
N ALA A 97 -13.52 -2.18 -0.85
CA ALA A 97 -14.59 -2.00 0.14
C ALA A 97 -15.75 -1.15 -0.41
N TRP A 98 -15.46 -0.13 -1.23
CA TRP A 98 -16.50 0.71 -1.82
C TRP A 98 -17.26 -0.02 -2.95
N SER A 99 -16.61 -0.92 -3.68
CA SER A 99 -17.26 -1.61 -4.81
C SER A 99 -18.42 -2.53 -4.40
N THR A 100 -18.40 -3.09 -3.18
CA THR A 100 -19.48 -3.96 -2.66
C THR A 100 -20.76 -3.16 -2.37
N LYS A 101 -20.61 -1.92 -1.92
CA LYS A 101 -21.73 -0.98 -1.73
C LYS A 101 -22.45 -0.67 -3.04
N VAL A 102 -21.70 -0.66 -4.15
CA VAL A 102 -22.25 -0.43 -5.50
C VAL A 102 -22.94 -1.69 -6.05
N SER A 103 -22.50 -2.89 -5.66
CA SER A 103 -23.10 -4.16 -6.10
C SER A 103 -24.29 -4.63 -5.24
N SER A 104 -24.68 -3.87 -4.21
CA SER A 104 -25.78 -4.19 -3.26
C SER A 104 -25.59 -5.50 -2.48
N PHE A 105 -24.36 -6.00 -2.38
CA PHE A 105 -24.02 -7.17 -1.56
C PHE A 105 -23.19 -6.73 -0.35
N PRO A 106 -23.55 -7.19 0.86
CA PRO A 106 -22.78 -6.83 2.05
C PRO A 106 -21.36 -7.39 1.96
N LEU A 107 -20.40 -6.60 2.45
CA LEU A 107 -19.03 -7.07 2.65
C LEU A 107 -19.02 -8.15 3.74
N LYS A 108 -18.82 -9.42 3.35
CA LYS A 108 -18.86 -10.56 4.28
C LYS A 108 -17.50 -10.82 4.91
N PRO A 109 -17.44 -11.14 6.22
CA PRO A 109 -16.18 -11.38 6.92
C PRO A 109 -15.47 -12.69 6.56
N ASP A 110 -16.17 -13.64 5.93
CA ASP A 110 -15.68 -14.99 5.61
C ASP A 110 -15.32 -15.19 4.13
N THR A 111 -15.54 -14.17 3.28
CA THR A 111 -15.19 -14.21 1.85
C THR A 111 -14.36 -13.00 1.45
N GLU A 112 -13.57 -13.13 0.38
CA GLU A 112 -12.82 -11.98 -0.15
C GLU A 112 -13.74 -10.95 -0.83
N PRO A 113 -13.43 -9.64 -0.72
CA PRO A 113 -12.27 -9.07 -0.03
C PRO A 113 -12.45 -8.91 1.49
N GLY A 114 -13.64 -9.18 2.04
CA GLY A 114 -13.96 -8.88 3.43
C GLY A 114 -13.11 -9.64 4.45
N ALA A 115 -12.75 -10.90 4.20
CA ALA A 115 -11.86 -11.67 5.06
C ALA A 115 -10.48 -11.02 5.21
N THR A 116 -9.88 -10.56 4.10
CA THR A 116 -8.59 -9.86 4.12
C THR A 116 -8.72 -8.50 4.80
N LEU A 117 -9.71 -7.69 4.41
CA LEU A 117 -9.92 -6.36 4.95
C LEU A 117 -10.20 -6.39 6.47
N MET A 118 -11.00 -7.35 6.94
CA MET A 118 -11.27 -7.54 8.36
C MET A 118 -9.99 -7.78 9.15
N ARG A 119 -9.14 -8.69 8.67
CA ARG A 119 -7.88 -9.02 9.34
C ARG A 119 -6.89 -7.86 9.30
N LYS A 120 -6.74 -7.23 8.13
CA LYS A 120 -5.76 -6.17 7.88
C LYS A 120 -6.06 -4.90 8.66
N TYR A 121 -7.34 -4.53 8.74
CA TYR A 121 -7.79 -3.29 9.38
C TYR A 121 -8.47 -3.51 10.75
N ASN A 122 -8.48 -4.75 11.25
CA ASN A 122 -9.14 -5.13 12.51
C ASN A 122 -10.61 -4.67 12.57
N LEU A 123 -11.36 -4.93 11.49
CA LEU A 123 -12.73 -4.47 11.35
C LEU A 123 -13.66 -5.26 12.27
N LYS A 124 -14.69 -4.59 12.79
CA LYS A 124 -15.74 -5.23 13.58
C LYS A 124 -16.83 -5.77 12.67
N THR A 125 -17.35 -6.94 13.04
CA THR A 125 -18.53 -7.51 12.42
C THR A 125 -19.80 -6.94 13.06
N HIS A 126 -20.77 -6.64 12.22
CA HIS A 126 -22.16 -6.42 12.62
C HIS A 126 -22.95 -7.68 12.37
N SER A 127 -24.00 -7.89 13.18
CA SER A 127 -24.92 -9.00 12.98
C SER A 127 -26.36 -8.59 13.22
N PHE A 128 -27.28 -9.25 12.53
CA PHE A 128 -28.71 -9.11 12.73
C PHE A 128 -29.36 -10.48 12.62
N LYS A 129 -30.23 -10.80 13.59
CA LYS A 129 -30.98 -12.06 13.62
C LYS A 129 -32.43 -11.81 13.26
N ALA A 130 -32.92 -12.53 12.25
CA ALA A 130 -34.32 -12.59 11.86
C ALA A 130 -34.78 -14.05 11.83
N GLY A 131 -35.50 -14.47 12.88
CA GLY A 131 -35.90 -15.87 13.05
C GLY A 131 -34.68 -16.79 13.17
N SER A 132 -34.58 -17.79 12.29
CA SER A 132 -33.45 -18.72 12.23
C SER A 132 -32.25 -18.21 11.40
N THR A 133 -32.38 -17.04 10.77
CA THR A 133 -31.34 -16.48 9.90
C THR A 133 -30.52 -15.43 10.66
N GLU A 134 -29.20 -15.58 10.65
CA GLU A 134 -28.25 -14.58 11.12
C GLU A 134 -27.50 -14.00 9.92
N LEU A 135 -27.62 -12.68 9.72
CA LEU A 135 -26.81 -11.94 8.76
C LEU A 135 -25.60 -11.38 9.50
N VAL A 136 -24.40 -11.58 8.95
CA VAL A 136 -23.15 -11.02 9.47
C VAL A 136 -22.44 -10.26 8.35
N TRP A 137 -22.00 -9.04 8.63
CA TRP A 137 -21.33 -8.19 7.64
C TRP A 137 -20.30 -7.26 8.29
N LEU A 138 -19.44 -6.68 7.45
CA LEU A 138 -18.54 -5.60 7.79
C LEU A 138 -19.12 -4.27 7.28
N SER A 139 -18.94 -3.20 8.05
CA SER A 139 -19.26 -1.85 7.55
C SER A 139 -18.28 -1.46 6.46
N GLU A 140 -18.80 -1.23 5.24
CA GLU A 140 -18.02 -0.80 4.08
C GLU A 140 -17.44 0.59 4.28
N ASP A 141 -18.16 1.45 5.00
CA ASP A 141 -17.73 2.79 5.35
C ASP A 141 -16.60 2.73 6.40
N ASP A 142 -16.69 1.84 7.39
CA ASP A 142 -15.61 1.63 8.38
C ASP A 142 -14.36 1.05 7.71
N ALA A 143 -14.54 0.07 6.81
CA ALA A 143 -13.45 -0.53 6.04
C ALA A 143 -12.72 0.53 5.20
N ARG A 144 -13.49 1.38 4.50
CA ARG A 144 -12.94 2.45 3.68
C ARG A 144 -12.23 3.51 4.51
N GLN A 145 -12.81 3.93 5.64
CA GLN A 145 -12.19 4.90 6.55
C GLN A 145 -10.91 4.36 7.17
N ALA A 146 -10.89 3.09 7.59
CA ALA A 146 -9.69 2.45 8.13
C ALA A 146 -8.56 2.38 7.09
N ALA A 147 -8.90 2.01 5.85
CA ALA A 147 -7.97 1.98 4.74
C ALA A 147 -7.43 3.38 4.38
N TRP A 148 -8.27 4.42 4.36
CA TRP A 148 -7.81 5.80 4.19
C TRP A 148 -6.91 6.28 5.33
N GLY A 149 -7.22 5.92 6.58
CA GLY A 149 -6.36 6.22 7.72
C GLY A 149 -4.98 5.57 7.60
N ALA A 150 -4.94 4.30 7.20
CA ALA A 150 -3.68 3.59 6.93
C ALA A 150 -2.91 4.23 5.76
N ALA A 151 -3.59 4.61 4.68
CA ALA A 151 -2.98 5.31 3.56
C ALA A 151 -2.34 6.63 4.00
N ALA A 152 -3.06 7.45 4.77
CA ALA A 152 -2.52 8.71 5.29
C ALA A 152 -1.27 8.50 6.17
N ALA A 153 -1.26 7.46 7.01
CA ALA A 153 -0.11 7.13 7.84
C ALA A 153 1.14 6.75 7.01
N HIS A 154 0.96 5.88 6.01
CA HIS A 154 2.04 5.49 5.09
C HIS A 154 2.50 6.67 4.21
N LEU A 155 1.58 7.53 3.78
CA LEU A 155 1.88 8.72 2.99
C LEU A 155 2.76 9.71 3.77
N LEU A 156 2.45 9.92 5.05
CA LEU A 156 3.25 10.74 5.95
C LEU A 156 4.65 10.14 6.16
N ALA A 157 4.75 8.81 6.32
CA ALA A 157 6.03 8.12 6.46
C ALA A 157 6.89 8.26 5.19
N ALA A 158 6.29 8.04 4.01
CA ALA A 158 6.95 8.21 2.72
C ALA A 158 7.46 9.65 2.51
N GLN A 159 6.68 10.67 2.90
CA GLN A 159 7.13 12.06 2.82
C GLN A 159 8.38 12.29 3.68
N LYS A 160 8.37 11.85 4.94
CA LYS A 160 9.51 12.02 5.85
C LYS A 160 10.77 11.36 5.33
N LEU A 161 10.64 10.22 4.64
CA LEU A 161 11.77 9.50 4.04
C LEU A 161 12.31 10.20 2.78
N LEU A 162 11.47 10.89 2.02
CA LEU A 162 11.91 11.64 0.84
C LEU A 162 12.63 12.95 1.20
N ASP A 163 12.26 13.57 2.33
CA ASP A 163 12.83 14.83 2.80
C ASP A 163 14.23 14.69 3.46
N GLN A 164 14.69 13.45 3.67
CA GLN A 164 16.03 13.14 4.18
C GLN A 164 17.10 13.20 3.08
#